data_AF-A0AA51SBK0-F1
#
_entry.id   AF-A0AA51SBK0-F1
#
_cell.length_a   1.000
_cell.length_b   1.000
_cell.length_c   1.000
_cell.angle_alpha   90.00
_cell.angle_beta   90.00
_cell.angle_gamma   90.00
#
_symmetry.space_group_name_H-M   'P 1'
#
loop_
_entity.id
_entity.type
_entity.pdbx_description
1 polymer ?
#
loop_
_entity_poly.entity_id
_entity_poly.type
_entity_poly.pdbx_seq_one_letter_code
_entity_poly.pdbx_strand_id
1 'polypeptide(L)'
;MAEHFEREEVEHTLTELTCQCCGEQLHQCGSEDSEQVKIIPAKVSVIKHKQFKYACRHCEHEQLTSKIITAPKPKQPIPGSIASPEALAAVVTGKYCDALPPYRFIVSLKYWAVAALNYRAEH
;
A
#
# COMPACT_ATOMS: atom_id res chain seq x y z
N MET A 1 3.86 7.04 8.25
CA MET A 1 5.32 7.13 8.02
C MET A 1 5.75 8.60 7.89
N ALA A 2 7.05 8.93 7.79
CA ALA A 2 7.47 10.34 7.73
C ALA A 2 6.88 11.07 6.51
N GLU A 3 6.46 12.33 6.69
CA GLU A 3 5.70 13.09 5.68
C GLU A 3 6.52 13.44 4.43
N HIS A 4 7.84 13.47 4.56
CA HIS A 4 8.75 13.96 3.54
C HIS A 4 9.03 12.97 2.40
N PHE A 5 8.64 11.69 2.52
CA PHE A 5 8.80 10.71 1.44
C PHE A 5 7.78 10.94 0.30
N GLU A 6 8.22 10.68 -0.93
CA GLU A 6 7.34 10.63 -2.10
C GLU A 6 6.31 9.50 -1.94
N ARG A 7 5.05 9.80 -2.28
CA ARG A 7 3.93 8.88 -2.16
C ARG A 7 3.40 8.49 -3.53
N GLU A 8 3.36 7.19 -3.78
CA GLU A 8 2.66 6.57 -4.90
C GLU A 8 1.30 6.09 -4.39
N GLU A 9 0.22 6.73 -4.82
CA GLU A 9 -1.14 6.34 -4.41
C GLU A 9 -1.68 5.26 -5.35
N VAL A 10 -2.18 4.16 -4.77
CA VAL A 10 -2.80 3.06 -5.50
C VAL A 10 -4.19 2.84 -4.94
N GLU A 11 -5.19 3.15 -5.75
CA GLU A 11 -6.60 2.98 -5.39
C GLU A 11 -7.09 1.58 -5.80
N HIS A 12 -7.78 0.89 -4.88
CA HIS A 12 -8.39 -0.41 -5.13
C HIS A 12 -9.91 -0.28 -5.08
N THR A 13 -10.55 -0.56 -6.20
CA THR A 13 -12.01 -0.59 -6.37
C THR A 13 -12.49 -2.01 -6.65
N LEU A 14 -13.78 -2.27 -6.44
CA LEU A 14 -14.40 -3.52 -6.88
C LEU A 14 -14.64 -3.47 -8.40
N THR A 15 -14.39 -4.59 -9.08
CA THR A 15 -14.71 -4.76 -10.51
C THR A 15 -16.21 -4.94 -10.74
N GLU A 16 -16.90 -5.60 -9.81
CA GLU A 16 -18.35 -5.81 -9.84
C GLU A 16 -19.00 -5.08 -8.66
N LEU A 17 -19.88 -4.13 -8.97
CA LEU A 17 -20.60 -3.33 -7.98
C LEU A 17 -22.02 -3.86 -7.75
N THR A 18 -22.24 -5.16 -7.89
CA THR A 18 -23.55 -5.78 -7.72
C THR A 18 -23.58 -6.61 -6.45
N CYS A 19 -24.61 -6.42 -5.63
CA CYS A 19 -24.81 -7.17 -4.41
C CYS A 19 -25.15 -8.63 -4.74
N GLN A 20 -24.37 -9.58 -4.22
CA GLN A 20 -24.63 -11.00 -4.41
C GLN A 20 -25.88 -11.53 -3.68
N CYS A 21 -26.45 -10.73 -2.75
CA CYS A 21 -27.65 -11.12 -1.99
C CYS A 21 -28.95 -10.71 -2.68
N CYS A 22 -29.08 -9.45 -3.11
CA CYS A 22 -30.32 -8.90 -3.69
C CYS A 22 -30.19 -8.46 -5.15
N GLY A 23 -28.98 -8.46 -5.73
CA GLY A 23 -28.74 -8.03 -7.11
C GLY A 23 -28.71 -6.51 -7.32
N GLU A 24 -28.89 -5.70 -6.27
CA GLU A 24 -28.82 -4.24 -6.38
C GLU A 24 -27.38 -3.70 -6.44
N GLN A 25 -27.22 -2.43 -6.83
CA GLN A 25 -25.92 -1.76 -6.85
C GLN A 25 -25.37 -1.51 -5.44
N LEU A 26 -24.09 -1.81 -5.28
CA LEU A 26 -23.28 -1.47 -4.11
C LEU A 26 -22.88 -0.01 -4.17
N HIS A 27 -22.96 0.67 -3.04
CA HIS A 27 -22.47 2.03 -2.89
C HIS A 27 -21.19 2.06 -2.06
N GLN A 28 -20.33 3.03 -2.33
CA GLN A 28 -19.14 3.24 -1.51
C GLN A 28 -19.53 3.81 -0.14
N CYS A 29 -19.13 3.13 0.93
CA CYS A 29 -19.44 3.51 2.31
C CYS A 29 -18.22 4.04 3.07
N GLY A 30 -17.01 3.80 2.57
CA GLY A 30 -15.78 4.30 3.20
C GLY A 30 -14.53 3.88 2.45
N SER A 31 -13.37 4.13 3.05
CA SER A 31 -12.07 3.65 2.57
C SER A 31 -11.18 3.25 3.74
N GLU A 32 -10.21 2.38 3.47
CA GLU A 32 -9.14 2.02 4.39
C GLU A 32 -7.80 2.25 3.71
N ASP A 33 -6.96 3.04 4.37
CA ASP A 33 -5.64 3.40 3.88
C ASP A 33 -4.59 2.51 4.55
N SER A 34 -3.61 2.04 3.78
CA SER A 34 -2.43 1.33 4.30
C SER A 34 -1.17 1.79 3.58
N GLU A 35 -0.08 1.97 4.32
CA GLU A 35 1.19 2.44 3.79
C GLU A 35 2.22 1.30 3.72
N GLN A 36 3.03 1.28 2.66
CA GLN A 36 4.17 0.39 2.50
C GLN A 36 5.42 1.17 2.09
N VAL A 37 6.57 0.82 2.66
CA VAL A 37 7.89 1.31 2.24
C VAL A 37 8.26 0.64 0.93
N LYS A 38 8.61 1.40 -0.09
CA LYS A 38 9.18 0.94 -1.37
C LYS A 38 10.63 1.39 -1.49
N ILE A 39 11.51 0.43 -1.78
CA ILE A 39 12.92 0.70 -1.99
C ILE A 39 13.25 0.29 -3.43
N ILE A 40 13.57 1.29 -4.23
CA ILE A 40 14.20 1.13 -5.55
C ILE A 40 15.66 1.56 -5.34
N PRO A 41 16.66 1.00 -6.06
CA PRO A 41 18.04 1.47 -5.93
C PRO A 41 18.13 3.00 -5.96
N ALA A 42 18.77 3.57 -4.92
CA ALA A 42 18.92 5.02 -4.71
C ALA A 42 17.64 5.85 -4.39
N LYS A 43 16.46 5.23 -4.22
CA LYS A 43 15.21 5.93 -3.92
C LYS A 43 14.36 5.20 -2.86
N VAL A 44 13.96 5.93 -1.83
CA VAL A 44 12.99 5.48 -0.83
C VAL A 44 11.69 6.25 -1.00
N SER A 45 10.59 5.51 -1.15
CA SER A 45 9.24 6.07 -1.35
C SER A 45 8.22 5.26 -0.56
N VAL A 46 6.99 5.75 -0.52
CA VAL A 46 5.86 5.11 0.16
C VAL A 46 4.78 4.79 -0.85
N ILE A 47 4.32 3.55 -0.87
CA ILE A 47 3.10 3.18 -1.59
C ILE A 47 1.94 3.32 -0.61
N LYS A 48 0.99 4.19 -0.93
CA LYS A 48 -0.25 4.35 -0.17
C LYS A 48 -1.36 3.59 -0.88
N HIS A 49 -1.79 2.47 -0.31
CA HIS A 49 -2.93 1.72 -0.81
C HIS A 49 -4.22 2.22 -0.17
N LYS A 50 -5.16 2.64 -1.01
CA LYS A 50 -6.49 3.10 -0.59
C LYS A 50 -7.53 2.08 -1.06
N GLN A 51 -8.05 1.28 -0.13
CA GLN A 51 -9.05 0.26 -0.41
C GLN A 51 -10.44 0.82 -0.16
N PHE A 52 -11.26 0.89 -1.20
CA PHE A 52 -12.65 1.33 -1.02
C PHE A 52 -13.50 0.23 -0.39
N LYS A 53 -14.39 0.65 0.51
CA LYS A 53 -15.38 -0.20 1.18
C LYS A 53 -16.74 0.08 0.57
N TYR A 54 -17.49 -0.97 0.33
CA TYR A 54 -18.80 -0.92 -0.31
C TYR A 54 -19.84 -1.66 0.53
N ALA A 55 -21.08 -1.17 0.48
CA ALA A 55 -22.21 -1.79 1.15
C ALA A 55 -23.48 -1.70 0.29
N CYS A 56 -24.47 -2.54 0.58
CA CYS A 56 -25.77 -2.51 -0.11
C CYS A 56 -26.80 -1.78 0.75
N ARG A 57 -27.38 -0.68 0.25
CA ARG A 57 -28.38 0.11 0.98
C ARG A 57 -29.65 -0.71 1.24
N HIS A 58 -30.10 -1.47 0.25
CA HIS A 58 -31.32 -2.26 0.38
C HIS A 58 -31.20 -3.35 1.44
N CYS A 59 -30.10 -4.12 1.44
CA CYS A 59 -29.86 -5.11 2.50
C CYS A 59 -29.66 -4.48 3.89
N GLU A 60 -29.15 -3.24 3.98
CA GLU A 60 -29.09 -2.49 5.24
C GLU A 60 -30.49 -2.08 5.74
N HIS A 61 -31.36 -1.62 4.84
CA HIS A 61 -32.72 -1.22 5.15
C HIS A 61 -33.63 -2.41 5.51
N GLU A 62 -33.52 -3.53 4.78
CA GLU A 62 -34.35 -4.72 4.97
C GLU A 62 -33.82 -5.67 6.06
N GLN A 63 -32.70 -5.34 6.71
CA GLN A 63 -32.06 -6.15 7.76
C GLN A 63 -31.76 -7.60 7.35
N LEU A 64 -31.57 -7.85 6.05
CA LEU A 64 -31.35 -9.19 5.50
C LEU A 64 -29.96 -9.70 5.84
N THR A 65 -28.91 -9.10 5.25
CA THR A 65 -27.50 -9.37 5.48
C THR A 65 -26.68 -8.24 4.85
N SER A 66 -26.40 -7.18 5.58
CA SER A 66 -25.50 -6.11 5.11
C SER A 66 -24.06 -6.46 5.42
N LYS A 67 -23.34 -7.01 4.43
CA LYS A 67 -21.88 -7.21 4.52
C LYS A 67 -21.17 -6.02 3.87
N ILE A 68 -20.26 -5.41 4.64
CA ILE A 68 -19.32 -4.43 4.10
C ILE A 68 -18.25 -5.20 3.33
N ILE A 69 -18.15 -4.96 2.03
CA ILE A 69 -17.19 -5.58 1.12
C ILE A 69 -16.04 -4.60 0.92
N THR A 70 -14.83 -5.00 1.28
CA THR A 70 -13.62 -4.19 1.05
C THR A 70 -12.98 -4.62 -0.26
N ALA A 71 -12.61 -3.66 -1.12
CA ALA A 71 -11.91 -3.95 -2.36
C ALA A 71 -10.60 -4.71 -2.08
N PRO A 72 -10.32 -5.79 -2.82
CA PRO A 72 -9.13 -6.60 -2.59
C PRO A 72 -7.88 -5.80 -2.97
N LYS A 73 -6.82 -5.92 -2.16
CA LYS A 73 -5.47 -5.45 -2.51
C LYS A 73 -4.53 -6.65 -2.72
N PRO A 74 -3.41 -6.48 -3.44
CA PRO A 74 -2.39 -7.52 -3.59
C PRO A 74 -1.94 -8.06 -2.23
N LYS A 75 -1.77 -9.39 -2.15
CA LYS A 75 -1.29 -10.03 -0.92
C LYS A 75 0.14 -9.59 -0.63
N GLN A 76 0.39 -9.17 0.61
CA GLN A 76 1.73 -8.85 1.07
C GLN A 76 2.53 -10.14 1.32
N PRO A 77 3.83 -10.17 1.02
CA PRO A 77 4.69 -11.31 1.34
C PRO A 77 4.78 -11.59 2.84
N ILE A 78 4.80 -10.54 3.66
CA ILE A 78 4.76 -10.62 5.13
C ILE A 78 3.51 -9.87 5.60
N PRO A 79 2.46 -10.58 6.05
CA PRO A 79 1.22 -9.96 6.50
C PRO A 79 1.46 -8.98 7.67
N GLY A 80 0.89 -7.77 7.58
CA GLY A 80 0.98 -6.75 8.63
C GLY A 80 2.31 -5.99 8.67
N SER A 81 3.26 -6.31 7.79
CA SER A 81 4.50 -5.55 7.62
C SER A 81 4.27 -4.31 6.76
N ILE A 82 5.08 -3.28 7.02
CA ILE A 82 5.19 -2.10 6.15
C ILE A 82 6.11 -2.35 4.95
N ALA A 83 6.80 -3.49 4.86
CA ALA A 83 7.72 -3.76 3.76
C ALA A 83 6.95 -4.16 2.49
N SER A 84 7.10 -3.37 1.43
CA SER A 84 6.68 -3.79 0.08
C SER A 84 7.52 -4.97 -0.41
N PRO A 85 7.05 -5.71 -1.44
CA PRO A 85 7.87 -6.70 -2.13
C PRO A 85 9.23 -6.17 -2.59
N GLU A 86 9.27 -4.94 -3.09
CA GLU A 86 10.49 -4.25 -3.55
C GLU A 86 11.43 -3.96 -2.39
N ALA A 87 10.92 -3.53 -1.23
CA ALA A 87 11.73 -3.34 -0.04
C ALA A 87 12.38 -4.64 0.44
N LEU A 88 11.62 -5.74 0.43
CA LEU A 88 12.16 -7.06 0.77
C LEU A 88 13.22 -7.51 -0.25
N ALA A 89 12.95 -7.32 -1.54
CA ALA A 89 13.90 -7.63 -2.60
C ALA A 89 15.20 -6.84 -2.42
N ALA A 90 15.14 -5.54 -2.13
CA ALA A 90 16.32 -4.71 -1.90
C ALA A 90 17.17 -5.19 -0.71
N VAL A 91 16.53 -5.60 0.40
CA VAL A 91 17.24 -6.17 1.56
C VAL A 91 17.92 -7.50 1.21
N VAL A 92 17.22 -8.38 0.49
CA VAL A 92 17.77 -9.68 0.07
C VAL A 92 18.93 -9.50 -0.90
N THR A 93 18.78 -8.65 -1.93
CA THR A 93 19.85 -8.32 -2.89
C THR A 93 21.04 -7.70 -2.18
N GLY A 94 20.82 -6.72 -1.30
CA GLY A 94 21.90 -6.08 -0.54
C GLY A 94 22.68 -7.09 0.31
N LYS A 95 21.99 -8.02 0.96
CA LYS A 95 22.64 -9.04 1.81
C LYS A 95 23.38 -10.11 1.00
N TYR A 96 22.77 -10.65 -0.05
CA TYR A 96 23.25 -11.86 -0.72
C TYR A 96 23.96 -11.60 -2.05
N CYS A 97 23.55 -10.57 -2.81
CA CYS A 97 24.21 -10.22 -4.06
C CYS A 97 25.36 -9.23 -3.82
N ASP A 98 25.11 -8.18 -3.01
CA ASP A 98 26.10 -7.12 -2.77
C ASP A 98 26.99 -7.38 -1.54
N ALA A 99 26.74 -8.47 -0.81
CA ALA A 99 27.41 -8.83 0.44
C ALA A 99 27.50 -7.66 1.46
N LEU A 100 26.50 -6.77 1.46
CA LEU A 100 26.45 -5.63 2.36
C LEU A 100 26.03 -6.11 3.75
N PRO A 101 26.82 -5.83 4.80
CA PRO A 101 26.39 -6.12 6.15
C PRO A 101 25.18 -5.22 6.50
N PRO A 102 24.24 -5.70 7.36
CA PRO A 102 22.97 -5.01 7.62
C PRO A 102 23.14 -3.54 8.06
N TYR A 103 24.15 -3.24 8.89
CA TYR A 103 24.41 -1.87 9.33
C TYR A 103 24.78 -0.94 8.18
N ARG A 104 25.52 -1.43 7.18
CA ARG A 104 25.93 -0.64 6.01
C ARG A 104 24.74 -0.39 5.09
N PHE A 105 23.89 -1.39 4.90
CA PHE A 105 22.66 -1.22 4.14
C PHE A 105 21.74 -0.16 4.77
N ILE A 106 21.56 -0.19 6.10
CA ILE A 106 20.78 0.83 6.83
C ILE A 106 21.36 2.24 6.62
N VAL A 107 22.68 2.37 6.64
CA VAL A 107 23.36 3.64 6.35
C VAL A 107 23.07 4.10 4.91
N SER A 108 23.16 3.21 3.93
CA SER A 108 22.80 3.52 2.53
C SER A 108 21.35 4.00 2.38
N LEU A 109 20.39 3.37 3.09
CA LEU A 109 18.99 3.81 3.07
C LEU A 109 18.81 5.24 3.59
N LYS A 110 19.57 5.65 4.62
CA LYS A 110 19.54 7.03 5.12
C LYS A 110 20.01 8.02 4.06
N TYR A 111 21.08 7.70 3.34
CA TYR A 111 21.58 8.55 2.26
C TYR A 111 20.57 8.66 1.13
N TRP A 112 19.93 7.55 0.74
CA TRP A 112 18.91 7.56 -0.31
C TRP A 112 17.66 8.34 0.09
N ALA A 113 17.27 8.28 1.37
CA ALA A 113 16.18 9.10 1.89
C ALA A 113 16.51 10.61 1.80
N VAL A 114 17.73 11.01 2.17
CA VAL A 114 18.17 12.42 2.08
C VAL A 114 18.33 12.89 0.64
N ALA A 115 18.91 12.06 -0.24
CA ALA A 115 19.07 12.37 -1.65
C ALA A 115 17.71 12.63 -2.34
N ALA A 116 16.68 11.84 -2.00
CA ALA A 116 15.32 12.05 -2.49
C ALA A 116 14.71 13.39 -2.04
N LEU A 117 15.08 13.90 -0.85
CA LEU A 117 14.64 15.22 -0.38
C LEU A 117 15.34 16.36 -1.10
N ASN A 118 16.66 16.23 -1.32
CA ASN A 118 17.45 17.25 -1.99
C ASN A 118 17.03 17.40 -3.46
N TYR A 119 16.74 16.30 -4.15
CA TYR A 119 16.25 16.32 -5.55
C TYR A 119 14.91 17.07 -5.70
N ARG A 120 14.10 17.16 -4.64
CA ARG A 120 12.83 17.90 -4.62
C ARG A 120 12.99 19.39 -4.33
N ALA A 121 14.12 19.82 -3.77
CA ALA A 121 14.39 21.25 -3.53
C ALA A 121 14.86 21.98 -4.80
N GLU A 122 15.28 21.22 -5.82
CA GLU A 122 15.88 21.73 -7.05
C GLU A 122 14.87 21.81 -8.23
N HIS A 123 13.64 21.34 -8.04
CA HIS A 123 12.54 21.31 -9.01
C HIS A 123 11.22 21.79 -8.41
#